data_AF-A0A946HBL4-F1
#
_entry.id   AF-A0A946HBL4-F1
#
_cell.length_a   1.000
_cell.length_b   1.000
_cell.length_c   1.000
_cell.angle_alpha   90.00
_cell.angle_beta   90.00
_cell.angle_gamma   90.00
#
_symmetry.space_group_name_H-M   'P 1'
#
loop_
_entity.id
_entity.type
_entity.pdbx_description
1 polymer ?
#
loop_
_entity_poly.entity_id
_entity_poly.type
_entity_poly.pdbx_seq_one_letter_code
_entity_poly.pdbx_strand_id
1 'polypeptide(L)'
;ELLVRALADVHIDAIYSPRLQRNLDTVAPLAAARGLTVHHLPTDNPVARLMADGAGKTIVWVGNKGNIASIWQALDIAGPAPLAHEDLHFLDAPGFGPMQVTKRNFSL
;
A
#
# COMPACT_ATOMS: atom_id res chain seq x y z
N GLU A 1 6.00 -1.58 -14.89
CA GLU A 1 7.38 -1.14 -14.59
C GLU A 1 7.48 0.07 -13.67
N LEU A 2 6.62 1.08 -13.80
CA LEU A 2 6.72 2.32 -12.99
C LEU A 2 6.71 2.06 -11.48
N LEU A 3 5.81 1.22 -10.98
CA LEU A 3 5.78 0.84 -9.56
C LEU A 3 7.08 0.18 -9.09
N VAL A 4 7.71 -0.64 -9.94
CA VAL A 4 9.00 -1.29 -9.64
C VAL A 4 10.10 -0.24 -9.50
N ARG A 5 10.14 0.74 -10.42
CA ARG A 5 11.11 1.83 -10.40
C ARG A 5 10.90 2.76 -9.20
N ALA A 6 9.65 3.09 -8.89
CA ALA A 6 9.28 3.97 -7.79
C ALA A 6 9.65 3.42 -6.41
N LEU A 7 9.72 2.09 -6.29
CA LEU A 7 10.07 1.36 -5.08
C LEU A 7 11.45 0.70 -5.20
N ALA A 8 12.31 1.17 -6.12
CA ALA A 8 13.60 0.54 -6.39
C ALA A 8 14.50 0.51 -5.14
N ASP A 9 14.47 1.59 -4.36
CA ASP A 9 15.22 1.86 -3.13
C ASP A 9 14.52 1.39 -1.84
N VAL A 10 13.32 0.81 -1.96
CA VAL A 10 12.50 0.43 -0.80
C VAL A 10 12.58 -1.09 -0.60
N HIS A 11 13.06 -1.50 0.58
CA HIS A 11 12.93 -2.90 1.03
C HIS A 11 11.45 -3.21 1.29
N ILE A 12 10.96 -4.34 0.77
CA ILE A 12 9.56 -4.76 0.86
C ILE A 12 9.53 -6.17 1.42
N ASP A 13 8.85 -6.35 2.56
CA ASP A 13 8.71 -7.65 3.22
C ASP A 13 7.52 -8.44 2.70
N ALA A 14 6.43 -7.76 2.35
CA ALA A 14 5.22 -8.41 1.84
C ALA A 14 4.37 -7.49 0.97
N ILE A 15 3.58 -8.11 0.09
CA ILE A 15 2.68 -7.44 -0.84
C ILE A 15 1.26 -7.92 -0.58
N TYR A 16 0.32 -7.00 -0.47
CA TYR A 16 -1.10 -7.25 -0.25
C TYR A 16 -1.95 -6.58 -1.33
N SER A 17 -3.02 -7.26 -1.75
CA SER A 17 -3.96 -6.73 -2.75
C SER A 17 -5.29 -7.48 -2.70
N PRO A 18 -6.45 -6.85 -2.93
CA PRO A 18 -7.68 -7.59 -3.10
C PRO A 18 -7.66 -8.39 -4.39
N ARG A 19 -8.50 -9.43 -4.46
CA ARG A 19 -8.57 -10.34 -5.62
C ARG A 19 -9.36 -9.72 -6.79
N LEU A 20 -8.93 -8.55 -7.24
CA LEU A 20 -9.46 -7.83 -8.39
C LEU A 20 -8.38 -7.74 -9.47
N GLN A 21 -8.68 -8.20 -10.69
CA GLN A 21 -7.70 -8.34 -11.76
C GLN A 21 -6.85 -7.08 -11.98
N ARG A 22 -7.48 -5.90 -12.08
CA ARG A 22 -6.75 -4.62 -12.24
C ARG A 22 -5.73 -4.31 -11.13
N ASN A 23 -6.01 -4.71 -9.89
CA ASN A 23 -5.10 -4.50 -8.76
C ASN A 23 -3.96 -5.53 -8.82
N LEU A 24 -4.27 -6.76 -9.23
CA LEU A 24 -3.29 -7.83 -9.43
C LEU A 24 -2.35 -7.51 -10.60
N ASP A 25 -2.88 -7.02 -11.72
CA ASP A 25 -2.10 -6.59 -12.89
C ASP A 25 -1.14 -5.45 -12.53
N THR A 26 -1.58 -4.52 -11.67
CA THR A 26 -0.76 -3.41 -11.19
C THR A 26 0.43 -3.89 -10.36
N VAL A 27 0.22 -4.87 -9.49
CA VAL A 27 1.23 -5.31 -8.52
C VAL A 27 2.08 -6.49 -9.01
N ALA A 28 1.62 -7.25 -10.01
CA ALA A 28 2.30 -8.43 -10.53
C ALA A 28 3.77 -8.15 -10.96
N PRO A 29 4.10 -7.03 -11.64
CA PRO A 29 5.49 -6.73 -11.98
C PRO A 29 6.38 -6.52 -10.75
N LEU A 30 5.85 -5.89 -9.69
CA LEU A 30 6.58 -5.69 -8.43
C LEU A 30 6.81 -7.01 -7.71
N ALA A 31 5.77 -7.84 -7.61
CA ALA A 31 5.87 -9.16 -7.02
C ALA A 31 6.93 -10.03 -7.73
N ALA A 32 6.91 -10.07 -9.06
CA ALA A 32 7.89 -10.78 -9.86
C ALA A 32 9.32 -10.23 -9.66
N ALA A 33 9.50 -8.91 -9.72
CA ALA A 33 10.81 -8.27 -9.57
C ALA A 33 11.43 -8.46 -8.16
N ARG A 34 10.60 -8.69 -7.14
CA ARG A 34 11.04 -8.92 -5.75
C ARG A 34 11.05 -10.39 -5.34
N GLY A 35 10.57 -11.30 -6.19
CA GLY A 35 10.41 -12.71 -5.84
C GLY A 35 9.39 -12.93 -4.70
N LEU A 36 8.40 -12.04 -4.58
CA LEU A 36 7.40 -12.07 -3.52
C LEU A 36 6.06 -12.59 -4.03
N THR A 37 5.29 -13.21 -3.14
CA THR A 37 3.90 -13.59 -3.41
C THR A 37 2.95 -12.45 -3.02
N VAL A 38 1.84 -12.30 -3.75
CA VAL A 38 0.77 -11.36 -3.40
C VAL A 38 -0.20 -12.03 -2.42
N HIS A 39 -0.28 -11.51 -1.20
CA HIS A 39 -1.26 -11.94 -0.21
C HIS A 39 -2.60 -11.27 -0.46
N HIS A 40 -3.67 -12.07 -0.45
CA HIS A 40 -5.01 -11.56 -0.73
C HIS A 40 -5.75 -11.22 0.55
N LEU A 41 -6.20 -9.97 0.65
CA LEU A 41 -7.13 -9.52 1.68
C LEU A 41 -8.46 -9.08 1.06
N PRO A 42 -9.57 -9.16 1.80
CA PRO A 42 -10.83 -8.60 1.35
C PRO A 42 -10.72 -7.09 1.11
N THR A 43 -11.62 -6.56 0.31
CA THR A 43 -11.74 -5.10 0.12
C THR A 43 -12.20 -4.40 1.38
N ASP A 44 -12.94 -5.10 2.23
CA ASP A 44 -13.64 -4.49 3.35
C ASP A 44 -12.80 -4.66 4.61
N ASN A 45 -12.46 -3.53 5.23
CA ASN A 45 -11.71 -3.45 6.49
C ASN A 45 -10.38 -4.27 6.52
N PRO A 46 -9.44 -4.07 5.58
CA PRO A 46 -8.17 -4.78 5.58
C PRO A 46 -7.20 -4.30 6.67
N VAL A 47 -7.50 -3.19 7.34
CA VAL A 47 -6.57 -2.39 8.15
C VAL A 47 -6.01 -3.15 9.34
N ALA A 48 -6.87 -3.82 10.11
CA ALA A 48 -6.42 -4.58 11.28
C ALA A 48 -5.39 -5.64 10.89
N ARG A 49 -5.59 -6.31 9.74
CA ARG A 49 -4.66 -7.32 9.24
C ARG A 49 -3.38 -6.69 8.69
N LEU A 50 -3.48 -5.61 7.93
CA LEU A 50 -2.32 -4.88 7.41
C LEU A 50 -1.43 -4.37 8.55
N MET A 51 -2.01 -3.80 9.61
CA MET A 51 -1.25 -3.30 10.77
C MET A 51 -0.59 -4.43 11.55
N ALA A 52 -1.28 -5.55 11.75
CA ALA A 52 -0.71 -6.71 12.44
C ALA A 52 0.44 -7.33 11.63
N ASP A 53 0.24 -7.55 10.32
CA ASP A 53 1.24 -8.17 9.47
C ASP A 53 2.42 -7.23 9.17
N GLY A 54 2.18 -5.91 9.19
CA GLY A 54 3.15 -4.85 8.91
C GLY A 54 3.96 -4.38 10.12
N ALA A 55 3.70 -4.89 11.33
CA ALA A 55 4.44 -4.48 12.52
C ALA A 55 5.95 -4.77 12.36
N GLY A 56 6.76 -3.71 12.37
CA GLY A 56 8.22 -3.78 12.16
C GLY A 56 8.64 -4.15 10.74
N LYS A 57 7.75 -4.05 9.75
CA LYS A 57 7.98 -4.42 8.35
C LYS A 57 7.54 -3.33 7.40
N THR A 58 8.07 -3.36 6.20
CA THR A 58 7.56 -2.56 5.07
C THR A 58 6.65 -3.43 4.23
N ILE A 59 5.36 -3.10 4.20
CA ILE A 59 4.36 -3.80 3.39
C ILE A 59 3.79 -2.88 2.31
N VAL A 60 3.44 -3.46 1.16
CA VAL A 60 2.79 -2.73 0.07
C VAL A 60 1.33 -3.16 -0.03
N TRP A 61 0.40 -2.21 -0.03
CA TRP A 61 -0.99 -2.43 -0.37
C TRP A 61 -1.30 -1.83 -1.75
N VAL A 62 -1.83 -2.64 -2.67
CA VAL A 62 -2.38 -2.16 -3.95
C VAL A 62 -3.90 -2.33 -3.96
N GLY A 63 -4.59 -1.21 -3.82
CA GLY A 63 -6.03 -1.14 -3.66
C GLY A 63 -6.76 -0.44 -4.80
N ASN A 64 -8.05 -0.21 -4.59
CA ASN A 64 -8.87 0.71 -5.36
C ASN A 64 -9.37 1.84 -4.44
N LYS A 65 -9.95 2.89 -5.02
CA LYS A 65 -10.35 4.11 -4.30
C LYS A 65 -11.17 3.85 -3.04
N GLY A 66 -12.09 2.88 -3.08
CA GLY A 66 -12.97 2.57 -1.94
C GLY A 66 -12.20 2.04 -0.73
N ASN A 67 -11.35 1.03 -0.93
CA ASN A 67 -10.53 0.51 0.18
C ASN A 67 -9.41 1.45 0.59
N ILE A 68 -8.84 2.25 -0.33
CA ILE A 68 -7.89 3.30 0.05
C ILE A 68 -8.55 4.31 0.98
N ALA A 69 -9.76 4.78 0.66
CA ALA A 69 -10.51 5.68 1.53
C ALA A 69 -10.84 5.05 2.89
N SER A 70 -11.27 3.78 2.91
CA SER A 70 -11.56 3.05 4.15
C SER A 70 -10.32 2.85 5.02
N ILE A 71 -9.17 2.54 4.43
CA ILE A 71 -7.89 2.44 5.15
C ILE A 71 -7.53 3.78 5.78
N TRP A 72 -7.63 4.85 5.00
CA TRP A 72 -7.29 6.19 5.44
C TRP A 72 -8.14 6.64 6.64
N GLN A 73 -9.45 6.40 6.56
CA GLN A 73 -10.39 6.71 7.64
C GLN A 73 -10.12 5.87 8.89
N ALA A 74 -9.90 4.56 8.74
CA ALA A 74 -9.70 3.65 9.86
C ALA A 74 -8.38 3.90 10.61
N LEU A 75 -7.37 4.44 9.92
CA LEU A 75 -6.10 4.83 10.50
C LEU A 75 -6.11 6.28 11.04
N ASP A 76 -7.25 6.96 10.98
CA ASP A 76 -7.45 8.35 11.41
C ASP A 76 -6.37 9.31 10.84
N ILE A 77 -6.03 9.11 9.56
CA ILE A 77 -4.97 9.87 8.90
C ILE A 77 -5.50 11.25 8.53
N ALA A 78 -4.78 12.29 8.94
CA ALA A 78 -5.12 13.66 8.62
C ALA A 78 -5.05 13.93 7.10
N GLY A 79 -6.02 14.70 6.60
CA GLY A 79 -6.11 15.10 5.20
C GLY A 79 -6.84 14.08 4.31
N PRO A 80 -7.00 14.38 3.00
CA PRO A 80 -7.75 13.54 2.10
C PRO A 80 -7.00 12.25 1.73
N ALA A 81 -7.74 11.16 1.59
CA ALA A 81 -7.19 9.91 1.08
C ALA A 81 -6.64 10.09 -0.36
N PRO A 82 -5.56 9.38 -0.72
CA PRO A 82 -4.94 9.51 -2.02
C PRO A 82 -5.68 8.70 -3.07
N LEU A 83 -6.72 9.31 -3.64
CA LEU A 83 -7.59 8.66 -4.63
C LEU A 83 -7.20 8.96 -6.08
N ALA A 84 -6.14 9.76 -6.29
CA ALA A 84 -5.54 9.98 -7.59
C ALA A 84 -4.85 8.70 -8.07
N HIS A 85 -4.89 8.46 -9.38
CA HIS A 85 -4.08 7.41 -9.98
C HIS A 85 -2.61 7.89 -9.99
N GLU A 86 -1.66 6.95 -9.90
CA GLU A 86 -0.21 7.20 -10.04
C GLU A 86 0.53 7.84 -8.84
N ASP A 87 -0.08 7.86 -7.66
CA ASP A 87 0.59 8.31 -6.44
C ASP A 87 0.91 7.15 -5.48
N LEU A 88 2.10 7.15 -4.90
CA LEU A 88 2.46 6.31 -3.75
C LEU A 88 2.40 7.14 -2.47
N HIS A 89 1.77 6.58 -1.46
CA HIS A 89 1.75 7.15 -0.12
C HIS A 89 2.42 6.19 0.84
N PHE A 90 3.43 6.69 1.52
CA PHE A 90 4.16 5.99 2.58
C PHE A 90 3.54 6.39 3.90
N LEU A 91 3.10 5.38 4.64
CA LEU A 91 2.50 5.52 5.95
C LEU A 91 3.51 4.97 6.96
N ASP A 92 4.07 5.84 7.79
CA ASP A 92 4.95 5.46 8.88
C ASP A 92 4.18 5.63 10.19
N ALA A 93 3.97 4.49 10.88
CA ALA A 93 3.27 4.42 12.14
C ALA A 93 4.30 4.52 13.29
N PRO A 94 4.52 5.71 13.86
CA PRO A 94 5.45 5.84 14.98
C PRO A 94 4.88 5.10 16.20
N GLY A 95 5.77 4.65 17.10
CA GLY A 95 5.35 4.04 18.37
C GLY A 95 4.52 4.96 19.27
N PHE A 96 4.55 6.27 19.01
CA PHE A 96 3.72 7.28 19.65
C PHE A 96 3.45 8.45 18.68
N GLY A 97 2.24 8.99 18.70
CA GLY A 97 1.83 10.13 17.86
C GLY A 97 1.03 9.73 16.61
N PRO A 98 0.68 10.70 15.77
CA PRO A 98 -0.11 10.45 14.56
C PRO A 98 0.70 9.73 13.49
N MET A 99 0.01 9.04 12.59
CA MET A 99 0.58 8.46 11.38
C MET A 99 1.30 9.54 10.57
N GLN A 100 2.55 9.29 10.20
CA GLN A 100 3.30 10.16 9.29
C GLN A 100 3.05 9.74 7.85
N VAL A 101 2.75 10.71 7.00
CA VAL A 101 2.43 10.47 5.59
C VAL A 101 3.45 11.17 4.71
N THR A 102 4.09 10.43 3.83
CA THR A 102 4.91 11.01 2.75
C THR A 102 4.37 10.58 1.39
N LYS A 103 4.25 11.52 0.47
CA LYS A 103 3.82 11.27 -0.90
C LYS A 103 5.05 11.15 -1.82
N ARG A 104 5.05 10.14 -2.69
CA ARG A 104 5.98 10.03 -3.82
C ARG A 104 5.15 9.90 -5.10
N ASN A 105 5.32 10.86 -6.01
CA ASN A 105 4.76 10.72 -7.35
C ASN A 105 5.63 9.73 -8.14
N PHE A 106 5.01 8.86 -8.94
CA PHE A 106 5.73 7.94 -9.82
C PHE A 106 5.25 7.99 -11.28
N SER A 107 4.39 8.95 -11.63
CA SER A 107 4.30 9.46 -12.99
C SER A 107 5.66 10.04 -13.38
N LEU A 108 6.17 9.66 -14.55
CA LEU A 108 7.38 10.24 -15.15
C LEU A 108 7.28 11.78 -15.27
#